data_AF-A0A453ICK2-F1
#
_entry.id   AF-A0A453ICK2-F1
#
_cell.length_a   1.000
_cell.length_b   1.000
_cell.length_c   1.000
_cell.angle_alpha   90.00
_cell.angle_beta   90.00
_cell.angle_gamma   90.00
#
_symmetry.space_group_name_H-M   'P 1'
#
loop_
_entity.id
_entity.type
_entity.pdbx_description
1 polymer ?
#
loop_
_entity_poly.entity_id
_entity_poly.type
_entity_poly.pdbx_seq_one_letter_code
_entity_poly.pdbx_strand_id
1 'polypeptide(L)'
;AERWMGVMERSFARMDAEAVSSRSRASGAPTCRCELQLPKCDHVGSMAVVAVVGPRHLVVANCGDSRAIIGREGAAIPLSSDHKPDRPDELERIQAAGGRVIFWDGARVFGVLAMSRAIRDSYLKPFVIPHRAEVLVL
;
A
#
# COMPACT_ATOMS: atom_id res chain seq x y z
N ALA A 1 9.46 -18.22 -6.37
CA ALA A 1 8.48 -17.14 -6.15
C ALA A 1 7.96 -17.10 -4.71
N GLU A 2 7.44 -18.21 -4.16
CA GLU A 2 6.79 -18.24 -2.83
C GLU A 2 7.63 -17.68 -1.67
N ARG A 3 8.95 -17.97 -1.65
CA ARG A 3 9.85 -17.41 -0.63
C ARG A 3 9.87 -15.88 -0.65
N TRP A 4 9.89 -15.26 -1.83
CA TRP A 4 9.91 -13.81 -1.98
C TRP A 4 8.58 -13.18 -1.60
N MET A 5 7.47 -13.81 -1.98
CA MET A 5 6.12 -13.39 -1.58
C MET A 5 6.00 -13.26 -0.07
N GLY A 6 6.32 -14.33 0.67
CA GLY A 6 6.25 -14.30 2.13
C GLY A 6 7.24 -13.30 2.78
N VAL A 7 8.43 -13.10 2.19
CA VAL A 7 9.40 -12.10 2.70
C VAL A 7 8.86 -10.68 2.54
N MET A 8 8.31 -10.34 1.37
CA MET A 8 7.81 -9.00 1.09
C MET A 8 6.53 -8.71 1.86
N GLU A 9 5.61 -9.67 1.97
CA GLU A 9 4.41 -9.55 2.80
C GLU A 9 4.76 -9.26 4.26
N ARG A 10 5.70 -10.02 4.84
CA ARG A 10 6.16 -9.79 6.22
C ARG A 10 6.85 -8.44 6.37
N SER A 11 7.60 -8.01 5.35
CA SER A 11 8.29 -6.71 5.36
C SER A 11 7.30 -5.55 5.38
N PHE A 12 6.26 -5.58 4.52
CA PHE A 12 5.24 -4.54 4.49
C PHE A 12 4.35 -4.57 5.75
N ALA A 13 3.99 -5.76 6.23
CA ALA A 13 3.24 -5.89 7.49
C ALA A 13 4.04 -5.33 8.68
N ARG A 14 5.35 -5.59 8.73
CA ARG A 14 6.23 -5.02 9.76
C ARG A 14 6.36 -3.51 9.62
N MET A 15 6.54 -3.00 8.41
CA MET A 15 6.61 -1.56 8.14
C MET A 15 5.33 -0.86 8.59
N ASP A 16 4.17 -1.44 8.30
CA ASP A 16 2.88 -0.94 8.78
C ASP A 16 2.77 -0.96 10.30
N ALA A 17 3.13 -2.09 10.93
CA ALA A 17 3.13 -2.21 12.38
C ALA A 17 4.05 -1.17 13.05
N GLU A 18 5.24 -0.91 12.49
CA GLU A 18 6.15 0.13 12.96
C GLU A 18 5.60 1.54 12.71
N ALA A 19 4.96 1.79 11.56
CA ALA A 19 4.34 3.07 11.23
C ALA A 19 3.12 3.40 12.10
N VAL A 20 2.37 2.38 12.57
CA VAL A 20 1.27 2.50 13.53
C VAL A 20 1.79 2.63 14.96
N SER A 21 2.82 1.86 15.31
CA SER A 21 3.38 1.80 16.66
C SER A 21 4.43 2.85 16.97
N SER A 22 4.79 3.70 16.00
CA SER A 22 5.66 4.87 16.21
C SER A 22 4.97 5.88 17.13
N ARG A 23 4.95 5.52 18.42
CA ARG A 23 4.79 6.42 19.53
C ARG A 23 5.86 7.48 19.36
N SER A 24 5.46 8.72 19.48
CA SER A 24 6.30 9.84 19.86
C SER A 24 7.14 9.43 21.07
N ARG A 25 8.33 8.86 20.82
CA ARG A 25 9.31 8.45 21.85
C ARG A 25 9.90 9.63 22.60
N ALA A 26 9.50 10.85 22.26
CA ALA A 26 9.81 12.04 23.02
C ALA A 26 8.58 12.44 23.84
N SER A 27 8.69 12.34 25.16
CA SER A 27 8.04 13.28 26.07
C SER A 27 8.39 14.70 25.58
N GLY A 28 7.47 15.32 24.83
CA GLY A 28 7.68 16.59 24.13
C GLY A 28 7.73 16.52 22.59
N ALA A 29 7.30 15.42 21.95
CA ALA A 29 7.25 15.31 20.50
C ALA A 29 6.37 16.40 19.87
N PRO A 30 6.77 17.00 18.74
CA PRO A 30 5.95 17.99 18.06
C PRO A 30 4.63 17.33 17.65
N THR A 31 3.54 18.05 17.86
CA THR A 31 2.25 17.76 17.22
C THR A 31 2.46 17.57 15.73
N CYS A 32 1.69 16.68 15.10
CA CYS A 32 1.71 16.59 13.64
C CYS A 32 1.56 18.00 13.04
N ARG A 33 2.41 18.36 12.07
CA ARG A 33 2.31 19.64 11.34
C ARG A 33 1.08 19.74 10.42
N CYS A 34 0.21 18.74 10.42
CA CYS A 34 -1.07 18.81 9.76
C CYS A 34 -1.98 19.81 10.48
N GLU A 35 -2.92 20.40 9.73
CA GLU A 35 -3.84 21.44 10.22
C GLU A 35 -4.58 21.05 11.51
N LEU A 36 -4.79 19.75 11.74
CA LEU A 36 -5.54 19.22 12.88
C LEU A 36 -4.74 19.17 14.19
N GLN A 37 -3.39 19.28 14.15
CA GLN A 37 -2.49 19.25 15.33
C GLN A 37 -2.79 18.13 16.37
N LEU A 38 -3.40 17.02 15.94
CA LEU A 38 -3.81 15.95 16.83
C LEU A 38 -2.60 15.18 17.38
N PRO A 39 -2.71 14.57 18.58
CA PRO A 39 -1.63 13.76 19.19
C PRO A 39 -1.22 12.56 18.33
N LYS A 40 -2.11 12.11 17.44
CA LYS A 40 -1.89 11.05 16.45
C LYS A 40 -2.60 11.41 15.16
N CYS A 41 -1.94 11.15 14.04
CA CYS A 41 -2.52 11.36 12.72
C CYS A 41 -2.68 10.04 12.02
N ASP A 42 -3.88 9.49 12.17
CA ASP A 42 -4.23 8.20 11.60
C ASP A 42 -4.59 8.30 10.11
N HIS A 43 -4.64 9.53 9.57
CA HIS A 43 -4.96 9.86 8.17
C HIS A 43 -3.75 9.95 7.24
N VAL A 44 -2.55 9.64 7.73
CA VAL A 44 -1.34 9.62 6.91
C VAL A 44 -1.01 8.19 6.55
N GLY A 45 -0.79 7.94 5.27
CA GLY A 45 -0.24 6.69 4.77
C GLY A 45 0.64 6.92 3.56
N SER A 46 1.23 5.83 3.07
CA SER A 46 2.09 5.84 1.90
C SER A 46 1.89 4.58 1.10
N MET A 47 2.11 4.70 -0.20
CA MET A 47 2.32 3.54 -1.06
C MET A 47 3.75 3.04 -0.94
N ALA A 48 3.97 1.82 -1.40
CA ALA A 48 5.30 1.26 -1.56
C ALA A 48 5.35 0.39 -2.82
N VAL A 49 6.26 0.74 -3.74
CA VAL A 49 6.72 -0.15 -4.80
C VAL A 49 8.21 -0.39 -4.61
N VAL A 50 8.61 -1.65 -4.52
CA VAL A 50 9.98 -2.06 -4.17
C VAL A 50 10.49 -3.03 -5.21
N ALA A 51 11.68 -2.79 -5.74
CA ALA A 51 12.39 -3.69 -6.64
C ALA A 51 13.68 -4.19 -5.99
N VAL A 52 13.87 -5.50 -5.94
CA VAL A 52 15.14 -6.15 -5.56
C VAL A 52 15.78 -6.70 -6.81
N VAL A 53 16.93 -6.13 -7.17
CA VAL A 53 17.69 -6.51 -8.36
C VAL A 53 18.84 -7.42 -7.93
N GLY A 54 18.79 -8.67 -8.36
CA GLY A 54 19.87 -9.64 -8.18
C GLY A 54 20.49 -10.05 -9.52
N PRO A 55 21.60 -10.81 -9.50
CA PRO A 55 22.27 -11.26 -10.73
C PRO A 55 21.41 -12.15 -11.64
N ARG A 56 20.39 -12.81 -11.07
CA ARG A 56 19.54 -13.79 -11.76
C ARG A 56 18.05 -13.53 -11.64
N HIS A 57 17.66 -12.59 -10.80
CA HIS A 57 16.25 -12.36 -10.49
C HIS A 57 15.97 -10.87 -10.31
N LEU A 58 14.83 -10.43 -10.82
CA LEU A 58 14.24 -9.14 -10.49
C LEU A 58 12.93 -9.39 -9.75
N VAL A 59 12.87 -8.97 -8.49
CA VAL A 59 11.69 -9.14 -7.64
C VAL A 59 11.04 -7.78 -7.45
N VAL A 60 9.78 -7.64 -7.86
CA VAL A 60 8.99 -6.42 -7.62
C VAL A 60 7.87 -6.72 -6.66
N ALA A 61 7.69 -5.88 -5.64
CA ALA A 61 6.58 -5.93 -4.70
C ALA A 61 5.84 -4.59 -4.69
N ASN A 62 4.51 -4.60 -4.86
CA ASN A 62 3.68 -3.39 -4.86
C ASN A 62 2.60 -3.39 -3.77
N CYS A 63 2.38 -2.22 -3.17
CA CYS A 63 1.29 -1.89 -2.25
C CYS A 63 0.86 -0.44 -2.52
N GLY A 64 -0.29 -0.27 -3.17
CA GLY A 64 -0.76 1.02 -3.68
C GLY A 64 -0.89 1.06 -5.19
N ASP A 65 -1.04 2.27 -5.73
CA ASP A 65 -1.21 2.55 -7.16
C ASP A 65 0.02 3.24 -7.79
N SER A 66 1.17 3.19 -7.11
CA SER A 66 2.48 3.34 -7.76
C SER A 66 2.77 2.12 -8.65
N ARG A 67 3.65 2.29 -9.65
CA ARG A 67 3.90 1.24 -10.65
C ARG A 67 5.38 1.08 -10.98
N ALA A 68 5.82 -0.17 -11.06
CA ALA A 68 7.11 -0.54 -11.65
C ALA A 68 6.91 -1.00 -13.10
N ILE A 69 7.78 -0.52 -13.99
CA ILE A 69 7.80 -0.86 -15.42
C ILE A 69 9.26 -1.11 -15.81
N ILE A 70 9.51 -2.15 -16.60
CA ILE A 70 10.83 -2.39 -17.22
C ILE A 70 10.77 -2.12 -18.72
N GLY A 71 11.79 -1.44 -19.24
CA GLY A 71 12.01 -1.31 -20.67
C GLY A 71 12.82 -2.50 -21.19
N ARG A 72 12.26 -3.28 -22.12
CA ARG A 72 12.96 -4.40 -22.76
C ARG A 72 12.60 -4.44 -24.24
N GLU A 73 13.63 -4.50 -25.10
CA GLU A 73 13.46 -4.63 -26.56
C GLU A 73 12.56 -3.55 -27.17
N GLY A 74 12.65 -2.32 -26.64
CA GLY A 74 11.80 -1.19 -27.07
C GLY A 74 10.37 -1.20 -26.53
N ALA A 75 9.99 -2.21 -25.75
CA ALA A 75 8.66 -2.31 -25.12
C ALA A 75 8.71 -1.95 -23.62
N ALA A 76 7.63 -1.33 -23.13
CA ALA A 76 7.39 -1.09 -21.71
C ALA A 76 6.56 -2.24 -21.12
N ILE A 77 7.17 -3.02 -20.23
CA ILE A 77 6.56 -4.20 -19.63
C ILE A 77 6.22 -3.89 -18.16
N PRO A 78 4.94 -3.89 -17.75
CA PRO A 78 4.56 -3.66 -16.37
C PRO A 78 5.02 -4.81 -15.48
N LEU A 79 5.59 -4.47 -14.31
CA LEU A 79 6.06 -5.44 -13.31
C LEU A 79 5.20 -5.49 -12.05
N SER A 80 4.15 -4.67 -12.00
CA SER A 80 3.20 -4.59 -10.89
C SER A 80 1.83 -4.18 -11.41
N SER A 81 0.76 -4.60 -10.75
CA SER A 81 -0.59 -4.09 -10.96
C SER A 81 -0.94 -3.06 -9.90
N ASP A 82 -1.64 -2.00 -10.30
CA ASP A 82 -2.10 -0.97 -9.38
C ASP A 82 -3.22 -1.53 -8.49
N HIS A 83 -3.17 -1.20 -7.20
CA HIS A 83 -4.21 -1.54 -6.24
C HIS A 83 -5.29 -0.45 -6.24
N LYS A 84 -6.15 -0.50 -7.26
CA LYS A 84 -7.29 0.42 -7.41
C LYS A 84 -8.57 -0.17 -6.79
N PRO A 85 -9.42 0.64 -6.13
CA PRO A 85 -10.65 0.15 -5.51
C PRO A 85 -11.68 -0.49 -6.46
N ASP A 86 -11.63 -0.15 -7.74
CA ASP A 86 -12.48 -0.72 -8.81
C ASP A 86 -11.87 -1.96 -9.48
N ARG A 87 -10.66 -2.37 -9.09
CA ARG A 87 -10.10 -3.65 -9.54
C ARG A 87 -10.97 -4.79 -8.99
N PRO A 88 -11.45 -5.77 -9.79
CA PRO A 88 -12.48 -6.71 -9.34
C PRO A 88 -12.18 -7.45 -8.04
N ASP A 89 -10.95 -7.94 -7.87
CA ASP A 89 -10.50 -8.63 -6.66
C ASP A 89 -10.45 -7.71 -5.43
N GLU A 90 -10.05 -6.45 -5.62
CA GLU A 90 -9.99 -5.47 -4.55
C GLU A 90 -11.37 -4.93 -4.18
N LEU A 91 -12.24 -4.72 -5.16
CA LEU A 91 -13.63 -4.34 -4.94
C LEU A 91 -14.36 -5.39 -4.13
N GLU A 92 -14.24 -6.66 -4.53
CA GLU A 92 -14.82 -7.80 -3.82
C GLU A 92 -14.27 -7.88 -2.39
N ARG A 93 -12.94 -7.76 -2.21
CA ARG A 93 -12.31 -7.77 -0.89
C ARG A 93 -12.83 -6.64 0.01
N ILE A 94 -12.95 -5.41 -0.51
CA ILE A 94 -13.44 -4.25 0.24
C ILE A 94 -14.89 -4.48 0.64
N GLN A 95 -15.75 -4.93 -0.29
CA GLN A 95 -17.17 -5.15 -0.03
C GLN A 95 -17.41 -6.31 0.94
N ALA A 96 -16.66 -7.41 0.82
CA ALA A 96 -16.71 -8.55 1.73
C ALA A 96 -16.32 -8.16 3.17
N ALA A 97 -15.46 -7.15 3.34
CA ALA A 97 -15.12 -6.59 4.64
C ALA A 97 -16.17 -5.60 5.19
N GLY A 98 -17.27 -5.35 4.47
CA GLY A 98 -18.30 -4.36 4.82
C GLY A 98 -17.99 -2.94 4.34
N GLY A 99 -16.96 -2.77 3.51
CA GLY A 99 -16.52 -1.49 2.96
C GLY A 99 -17.37 -1.04 1.78
N ARG A 100 -17.15 0.21 1.34
CA ARG A 100 -17.78 0.76 0.14
C ARG A 100 -16.74 1.39 -0.78
N VAL A 101 -16.95 1.21 -2.08
CA VAL A 101 -16.25 1.95 -3.12
C VAL A 101 -17.22 2.97 -3.70
N ILE A 102 -16.86 4.25 -3.62
CA ILE A 102 -17.68 5.38 -4.05
C ILE A 102 -16.94 6.05 -5.22
N PHE A 103 -17.68 6.34 -6.29
CA PHE A 103 -17.14 7.07 -7.43
C PHE A 103 -17.21 8.57 -7.16
N TRP A 104 -16.07 9.16 -6.83
CA TRP A 104 -15.90 10.60 -6.56
C TRP A 104 -14.57 11.03 -7.17
N ASP A 105 -14.61 11.52 -8.42
CA ASP A 105 -13.40 11.76 -9.21
C ASP A 105 -12.49 10.51 -9.25
N GLY A 106 -13.08 9.40 -9.69
CA GLY A 106 -12.51 8.06 -9.66
C GLY A 106 -13.04 7.18 -8.53
N ALA A 107 -12.71 5.89 -8.59
CA ALA A 107 -13.10 4.92 -7.57
C ALA A 107 -12.29 5.13 -6.28
N ARG A 108 -13.00 5.34 -5.16
CA ARG A 108 -12.36 5.60 -3.85
C ARG A 108 -12.97 4.77 -2.74
N VAL A 109 -12.13 4.27 -1.84
CA VAL A 109 -12.59 3.60 -0.60
C VAL A 109 -13.28 4.64 0.28
N PHE A 110 -14.58 4.44 0.53
CA PHE A 110 -15.48 5.40 1.18
C PHE A 110 -15.47 6.82 0.60
N GLY A 111 -15.10 6.98 -0.68
CA GLY A 111 -14.99 8.32 -1.29
C GLY A 111 -13.71 9.07 -0.92
N VAL A 112 -12.79 8.46 -0.16
CA VAL A 112 -11.59 9.13 0.37
C VAL A 112 -10.33 8.76 -0.41
N LEU A 113 -9.83 7.53 -0.27
CA LEU A 113 -8.57 7.09 -0.90
C LEU A 113 -8.80 6.41 -2.25
N ALA A 114 -8.02 6.82 -3.26
CA ALA A 114 -8.07 6.30 -4.64
C ALA A 114 -7.26 5.00 -4.85
N MET A 115 -6.64 4.48 -3.77
CA MET A 115 -6.01 3.16 -3.73
C MET A 115 -6.69 2.28 -2.69
N SER A 116 -6.65 0.96 -2.92
CA SER A 116 -7.22 -0.05 -2.02
C SER A 116 -6.20 -0.64 -1.05
N ARG A 117 -4.90 -0.30 -1.19
CA ARG A 117 -3.81 -0.78 -0.35
C ARG A 117 -2.80 0.33 -0.08
N ALA A 118 -2.31 0.40 1.15
CA ALA A 118 -1.32 1.37 1.59
C ALA A 118 -0.69 0.92 2.92
N ILE A 119 0.47 1.49 3.22
CA ILE A 119 1.12 1.41 4.53
C ILE A 119 0.52 2.49 5.44
N ARG A 120 0.18 2.11 6.67
CA ARG A 120 -0.52 2.92 7.67
C ARG A 120 -1.98 3.12 7.32
N ASP A 121 -2.45 4.32 6.96
CA ASP A 121 -3.87 4.64 6.69
C ASP A 121 -4.85 3.99 7.69
N SER A 122 -4.50 4.07 8.98
CA SER A 122 -5.16 3.31 10.04
C SER A 122 -6.67 3.55 10.12
N TYR A 123 -7.13 4.76 9.79
CA TYR A 123 -8.55 5.12 9.81
C TYR A 123 -9.40 4.39 8.77
N LEU A 124 -8.79 3.78 7.74
CA LEU A 124 -9.47 2.99 6.71
C LEU A 124 -9.18 1.50 6.81
N LYS A 125 -8.54 1.03 7.88
CA LYS A 125 -8.47 -0.41 8.16
C LYS A 125 -9.84 -0.91 8.60
N PRO A 126 -10.29 -2.11 8.18
CA PRO A 126 -9.54 -3.13 7.42
C PRO A 126 -9.72 -3.06 5.88
N PHE A 127 -10.20 -1.95 5.33
CA PHE A 127 -10.54 -1.83 3.90
C PHE A 127 -9.32 -1.48 3.05
N VAL A 128 -8.47 -0.57 3.55
CA VAL A 128 -7.15 -0.29 3.01
C VAL A 128 -6.13 -1.06 3.84
N ILE A 129 -5.42 -1.98 3.18
CA ILE A 129 -4.53 -2.92 3.87
C ILE A 129 -3.08 -2.82 3.38
N PRO A 130 -2.10 -3.06 4.27
CA PRO A 130 -0.68 -3.11 3.90
C PRO A 130 -0.25 -4.51 3.41
N HIS A 131 -1.09 -5.53 3.63
CA HIS A 131 -0.71 -6.93 3.47
C HIS A 131 -1.14 -7.48 2.10
N ARG A 132 -0.45 -8.53 1.65
CA ARG A 132 -0.63 -9.23 0.36
C ARG A 132 -0.02 -8.55 -0.87
N ALA A 133 1.16 -7.94 -0.72
CA ALA A 133 1.88 -7.33 -1.84
C ALA A 133 1.92 -8.25 -3.05
N GLU A 134 1.58 -7.72 -4.23
CA GLU A 134 1.75 -8.47 -5.46
C GLU A 134 3.24 -8.58 -5.74
N VAL A 135 3.75 -9.82 -5.83
CA VAL A 135 5.16 -10.08 -6.08
C VAL A 135 5.35 -10.75 -7.42
N LEU A 136 6.03 -10.04 -8.33
CA LEU A 136 6.51 -10.59 -9.58
C LEU A 136 8.00 -10.94 -9.45
N VAL A 137 8.39 -12.13 -9.89
CA VAL A 137 9.79 -12.55 -9.98
C VAL A 137 10.08 -12.86 -11.44
N LEU A 138 10.93 -12.04 -12.06
CA LEU A 138 11.51 -12.29 -13.38
C LEU A 138 12.90 -12.92 -13.24
#